data_AF-A0A5S5MEU0-F1
#
_entry.id   AF-A0A5S5MEU0-F1
#
_cell.length_a   1.000
_cell.length_b   1.000
_cell.length_c   1.000
_cell.angle_alpha   90.00
_cell.angle_beta   90.00
_cell.angle_gamma   90.00
#
_symmetry.space_group_name_H-M   'P 1'
#
loop_
_entity.id
_entity.type
_entity.pdbx_description
1 polymer ?
#
loop_
_entity_poly.entity_id
_entity_poly.type
_entity_poly.pdbx_seq_one_letter_code
_entity_poly.pdbx_strand_id
1 'polypeptide(L)'
;MKPSQTRLYPEYPASIWLLGLLLMLKALFWLFANPLIEEPLLGIKHVITTLPFLFLWRAVWNRKSWAVKAAMGLTAADLLFFLFFFPSALLIPFDIYPIEIHALQGLSWFLFAFLNIIITLCSAMIGYAVNIMILTTGFFALKTSLLAEAEAET
;
A
#
# COMPACT_ATOMS: atom_id res chain seq x y z
N MET A 1 -13.36 -10.68 -22.30
CA MET A 1 -12.35 -11.35 -21.44
C MET A 1 -13.00 -11.73 -20.11
N LYS A 2 -12.88 -12.97 -19.66
CA LYS A 2 -13.46 -13.44 -18.39
C LYS A 2 -12.76 -12.71 -17.21
N PRO A 3 -13.49 -12.17 -16.22
CA PRO A 3 -12.90 -11.63 -14.99
C PRO A 3 -12.05 -12.72 -14.34
N SER A 4 -10.73 -12.55 -14.27
CA SER A 4 -9.90 -13.38 -13.39
C SER A 4 -9.51 -12.53 -12.21
N GLN A 5 -9.76 -13.03 -10.99
CA GLN A 5 -9.44 -12.30 -9.76
C GLN A 5 -7.95 -11.98 -9.61
N THR A 6 -7.09 -12.45 -10.51
CA THR A 6 -5.62 -12.34 -10.47
C THR A 6 -5.07 -11.09 -11.14
N ARG A 7 -5.85 -10.38 -11.98
CA ARG A 7 -5.38 -9.20 -12.73
C ARG A 7 -6.32 -8.02 -12.62
N LEU A 8 -5.76 -6.82 -12.41
CA LEU A 8 -6.48 -5.55 -12.43
C LEU A 8 -6.88 -5.17 -13.86
N TYR A 9 -8.07 -4.61 -14.01
CA TYR A 9 -8.64 -4.21 -15.30
C TYR A 9 -7.88 -3.05 -15.96
N PRO A 10 -7.96 -2.91 -17.30
CA PRO A 10 -7.29 -1.84 -18.04
C PRO A 10 -7.85 -0.44 -17.74
N GLU A 11 -9.03 -0.33 -17.14
CA GLU A 11 -9.81 0.89 -16.94
C GLU A 11 -9.22 1.85 -15.89
N TYR A 12 -8.28 1.39 -15.07
CA TYR A 12 -7.64 2.19 -14.01
C TYR A 12 -6.12 2.40 -14.22
N PRO A 13 -5.64 2.80 -15.41
CA PRO A 13 -4.21 2.82 -15.69
C PRO A 13 -3.48 3.87 -14.86
N ALA A 14 -4.08 5.06 -14.70
CA ALA A 14 -3.47 6.16 -13.96
C ALA A 14 -3.39 5.88 -12.44
N SER A 15 -4.48 5.37 -11.83
CA SER A 15 -4.53 5.07 -10.40
C SER A 15 -3.58 3.94 -10.01
N ILE A 16 -3.49 2.89 -10.82
CA ILE A 16 -2.54 1.78 -10.60
C ILE A 16 -1.10 2.28 -10.75
N TRP A 17 -0.84 3.13 -11.74
CA TRP A 17 0.49 3.69 -11.96
C TRP A 17 0.92 4.58 -10.79
N LEU A 18 0.02 5.47 -10.33
CA LEU A 18 0.24 6.36 -9.19
C LEU A 18 0.47 5.58 -7.89
N LEU A 19 -0.30 4.52 -7.63
CA LEU A 19 -0.08 3.64 -6.48
C LEU A 19 1.31 3.00 -6.50
N GLY A 20 1.74 2.47 -7.66
CA GLY A 20 3.09 1.92 -7.78
C GLY A 20 4.18 2.98 -7.60
N LEU A 21 3.96 4.19 -8.09
CA LEU A 21 4.88 5.32 -7.88
C LEU A 21 4.98 5.70 -6.39
N LEU A 22 3.86 5.74 -5.66
CA LEU A 22 3.85 5.99 -4.22
C LEU A 22 4.58 4.89 -3.42
N LEU A 23 4.40 3.62 -3.78
CA LEU A 23 5.12 2.50 -3.16
C LEU A 23 6.64 2.59 -3.39
N MET A 24 7.04 2.96 -4.61
CA MET A 24 8.45 3.19 -4.95
C MET A 24 9.03 4.37 -4.16
N LEU A 25 8.32 5.50 -4.11
CA LEU A 25 8.74 6.67 -3.35
C LEU A 25 8.86 6.37 -1.86
N LYS A 26 7.90 5.64 -1.27
CA LYS A 26 7.99 5.20 0.13
C LYS A 26 9.22 4.35 0.38
N ALA A 27 9.51 3.39 -0.51
CA ALA A 27 10.68 2.53 -0.40
C ALA A 27 11.99 3.32 -0.44
N LEU A 28 12.12 4.25 -1.41
CA LEU A 28 13.29 5.11 -1.53
C LEU A 28 13.42 6.04 -0.31
N PHE A 29 12.32 6.68 0.08
CA PHE A 29 12.32 7.57 1.23
C PHE A 29 12.76 6.82 2.49
N TRP A 30 12.36 5.56 2.68
CA TRP A 30 12.73 4.79 3.88
C TRP A 30 14.20 4.38 3.88
N LEU A 31 14.72 4.10 2.68
CA LEU A 31 16.13 3.79 2.50
C LEU A 31 17.04 4.98 2.80
N PHE A 32 16.59 6.21 2.49
CA PHE A 32 17.38 7.44 2.67
C PHE A 32 17.02 8.25 3.92
N ALA A 33 15.92 7.93 4.61
CA ALA A 33 15.40 8.68 5.74
C ALA A 33 16.29 8.65 6.99
N ASN A 34 17.35 7.83 7.00
CA ASN A 34 18.18 7.65 8.19
C ASN A 34 19.68 7.71 7.85
N PRO A 35 20.28 8.91 7.90
CA PRO A 35 21.71 9.09 7.64
C PRO A 35 22.63 8.70 8.82
N LEU A 36 22.08 8.30 9.97
CA LEU A 36 22.83 8.18 11.24
C LEU A 36 22.84 6.76 11.83
N ILE A 37 22.62 5.74 11.00
CA ILE A 37 22.67 4.36 11.49
C ILE A 37 24.13 3.91 11.62
N GLU A 38 24.72 4.16 12.79
CA GLU A 38 26.04 3.63 13.14
C GLU A 38 25.99 2.13 13.47
N GLU A 39 24.80 1.62 13.85
CA GLU A 39 24.62 0.20 14.18
C GLU A 39 24.20 -0.66 12.97
N PRO A 40 24.99 -1.68 12.60
CA PRO A 40 24.73 -2.50 11.41
C PRO A 40 23.39 -3.25 11.47
N LEU A 41 22.92 -3.64 12.66
CA LEU A 41 21.62 -4.31 12.86
C LEU A 41 20.43 -3.42 12.47
N LEU A 42 20.48 -2.13 12.81
CA LEU A 42 19.45 -1.18 12.43
C LEU A 42 19.47 -0.90 10.92
N GLY A 43 20.64 -0.97 10.29
CA GLY A 43 20.79 -0.81 8.84
C GLY A 43 20.19 -1.99 8.08
N ILE A 44 20.47 -3.22 8.53
CA ILE A 44 19.86 -4.45 7.98
C ILE A 44 18.33 -4.40 8.14
N LYS A 45 17.82 -3.99 9.30
CA LYS A 45 16.38 -3.80 9.52
C LYS A 45 15.77 -2.87 8.47
N HIS A 46 16.39 -1.71 8.22
CA HIS A 46 15.91 -0.75 7.24
C HIS A 46 15.80 -1.39 5.85
N VAL A 47 16.87 -2.04 5.38
CA VAL A 47 16.86 -2.72 4.06
C VAL A 47 15.77 -3.78 3.99
N ILE A 48 15.65 -4.65 4.99
CA ILE A 48 14.64 -5.71 5.02
C ILE A 48 13.23 -5.12 4.96
N THR A 49 12.96 -4.05 5.70
CA THR A 49 11.64 -3.40 5.70
C THR A 49 11.33 -2.64 4.39
N THR A 50 12.33 -2.28 3.60
CA THR A 50 12.16 -1.65 2.27
C THR A 50 11.77 -2.66 1.20
N LEU A 51 12.31 -3.89 1.25
CA LEU A 51 12.14 -4.91 0.21
C LEU A 51 10.68 -5.22 -0.14
N PRO A 52 9.74 -5.36 0.82
CA PRO A 52 8.33 -5.58 0.50
C PRO A 52 7.74 -4.48 -0.39
N PHE A 53 8.06 -3.20 -0.13
CA PHE A 53 7.56 -2.09 -0.95
C PHE A 53 8.16 -2.10 -2.36
N LEU A 54 9.45 -2.47 -2.49
CA LEU A 54 10.12 -2.71 -3.77
C LEU A 54 9.64 -3.97 -4.51
N PHE A 55 8.97 -4.90 -3.84
CA PHE A 55 8.30 -5.99 -4.53
C PHE A 55 6.90 -5.56 -4.97
N LEU A 56 6.18 -4.86 -4.10
CA LEU A 56 4.80 -4.43 -4.32
C LEU A 56 4.67 -3.41 -5.45
N TRP A 57 5.54 -2.40 -5.57
CA TRP A 57 5.44 -1.43 -6.68
C TRP A 57 5.47 -2.14 -8.05
N ARG A 58 6.39 -3.10 -8.23
CA ARG A 58 6.55 -3.85 -9.48
C ARG A 58 5.36 -4.77 -9.72
N ALA A 59 4.84 -5.41 -8.68
CA ALA A 59 3.64 -6.24 -8.78
C ALA A 59 2.39 -5.40 -9.13
N VAL A 60 2.24 -4.20 -8.56
CA VAL A 60 1.16 -3.24 -8.86
C VAL A 60 1.24 -2.79 -10.31
N TRP A 61 2.41 -2.39 -10.82
CA TRP A 61 2.57 -2.03 -12.23
C TRP A 61 2.36 -3.21 -13.19
N ASN A 62 2.65 -4.43 -12.75
CA ASN A 62 2.27 -5.66 -13.46
C ASN A 62 0.77 -6.01 -13.33
N ARG A 63 -0.04 -5.10 -12.76
CA ARG A 63 -1.49 -5.20 -12.60
C ARG A 63 -1.92 -6.42 -11.79
N LYS A 64 -1.13 -6.85 -10.81
CA LYS A 64 -1.50 -7.95 -9.90
C LYS A 64 -2.48 -7.43 -8.84
N SER A 65 -3.68 -7.99 -8.80
CA SER A 65 -4.74 -7.59 -7.86
C SER A 65 -4.37 -7.81 -6.40
N TRP A 66 -3.68 -8.92 -6.11
CA TRP A 66 -3.21 -9.24 -4.75
C TRP A 66 -2.21 -8.20 -4.24
N ALA A 67 -1.46 -7.54 -5.13
CA ALA A 67 -0.46 -6.54 -4.76
C ALA A 67 -1.11 -5.28 -4.18
N VAL A 68 -2.32 -4.91 -4.63
CA VAL A 68 -3.08 -3.78 -4.07
C VAL A 68 -3.57 -4.12 -2.66
N LYS A 69 -4.06 -5.34 -2.45
CA LYS A 69 -4.49 -5.80 -1.12
C LYS A 69 -3.30 -5.91 -0.16
N ALA A 70 -2.17 -6.41 -0.63
CA ALA A 70 -0.94 -6.50 0.14
C ALA A 70 -0.36 -5.11 0.46
N ALA A 71 -0.40 -4.16 -0.48
CA ALA A 71 -0.02 -2.78 -0.24
C ALA A 71 -0.88 -2.14 0.87
N MET A 72 -2.21 -2.28 0.77
CA MET A 72 -3.14 -1.81 1.80
C MET A 72 -2.84 -2.41 3.17
N GLY A 73 -2.68 -3.73 3.25
CA GLY A 73 -2.42 -4.42 4.51
C GLY A 73 -1.08 -4.01 5.12
N LEU A 74 -0.04 -3.90 4.30
CA LEU A 74 1.30 -3.55 4.77
C LEU A 74 1.37 -2.10 5.26
N THR A 75 0.78 -1.14 4.54
CA THR A 75 0.78 0.26 4.98
C THR A 75 -0.16 0.52 6.15
N ALA A 76 -1.27 -0.21 6.25
CA ALA A 76 -2.13 -0.15 7.44
C ALA A 76 -1.43 -0.73 8.67
N ALA A 77 -0.73 -1.86 8.54
CA ALA A 77 0.06 -2.43 9.62
C ALA A 77 1.19 -1.50 10.06
N ASP A 78 1.89 -0.86 9.10
CA ASP A 78 2.93 0.12 9.37
C ASP A 78 2.38 1.38 10.07
N LEU A 79 1.16 1.81 9.71
CA LEU A 79 0.47 2.92 10.39
C LEU A 79 0.05 2.56 11.83
N LEU A 80 -0.43 1.33 12.05
CA LEU A 80 -0.74 0.85 13.40
C LEU A 80 0.53 0.76 14.24
N PHE A 81 1.61 0.20 13.69
CA PHE A 81 2.92 0.18 14.34
C PHE A 81 3.35 1.61 14.70
N PHE A 82 3.24 2.56 13.78
CA PHE A 82 3.51 3.95 14.08
C PHE A 82 2.66 4.47 15.26
N LEU A 83 1.34 4.25 15.25
CA LEU A 83 0.46 4.76 16.31
C LEU A 83 0.80 4.21 17.71
N PHE A 84 1.18 2.93 17.80
CA PHE A 84 1.49 2.30 19.09
C PHE A 84 2.92 2.57 19.58
N PHE A 85 3.89 2.75 18.67
CA PHE A 85 5.32 2.85 19.01
C PHE A 85 5.91 4.26 18.81
N PHE A 86 5.20 5.19 18.17
CA PHE A 86 5.64 6.59 18.06
C PHE A 86 5.80 7.31 19.40
N PRO A 87 4.93 7.12 20.41
CA PRO A 87 5.09 7.79 21.71
C PRO A 87 6.41 7.46 22.41
N SER A 88 6.95 6.25 22.22
CA SER A 88 8.22 5.86 22.83
C SER A 88 9.45 6.43 22.10
N ALA A 89 9.32 6.78 20.81
CA ALA A 89 10.39 7.45 20.05
C ALA A 89 10.54 8.93 20.42
N LEU A 90 9.46 9.58 20.91
CA LEU A 90 9.49 10.94 21.44
C LEU A 90 10.10 11.06 22.85
N LEU A 91 10.31 9.92 23.54
CA LEU A 91 10.92 9.87 24.86
C LEU A 91 12.46 9.77 24.82
N ILE A 92 13.08 9.84 23.63
CA ILE A 92 14.53 9.94 23.51
C ILE A 92 14.97 11.26 24.15
N PRO A 93 15.86 11.25 25.17
CA PRO A 93 16.26 12.47 25.86
C PRO A 93 16.87 13.49 24.89
N PHE A 94 16.42 14.75 24.97
CA PHE A 94 16.97 15.89 24.23
C PHE A 94 18.45 16.18 24.54
N ASP A 95 19.02 15.51 25.56
CA ASP A 95 20.42 15.65 25.95
C ASP A 95 21.41 14.93 25.02
N ILE A 96 20.93 14.02 24.15
CA ILE A 96 21.81 13.15 23.33
C ILE A 96 22.04 13.71 21.93
N TYR A 97 21.05 14.39 21.34
CA TYR A 97 21.13 14.92 19.98
C TYR A 97 20.72 16.40 19.90
N PRO A 98 21.35 17.19 18.99
CA PRO A 98 20.93 18.56 18.74
C PRO A 98 19.48 18.64 18.22
N ILE A 99 18.82 19.75 18.53
CA ILE A 99 17.40 20.00 18.21
C ILE A 99 17.07 19.84 16.71
N GLU A 100 18.04 20.13 15.84
CA GLU A 100 17.92 19.97 14.38
C GLU A 100 17.71 18.52 13.97
N ILE A 101 18.41 17.58 14.61
CA ILE A 101 18.31 16.14 14.34
C ILE A 101 16.95 15.63 14.82
N HIS A 102 16.49 16.07 15.99
CA HIS A 102 15.15 15.74 16.49
C HIS A 102 14.04 16.27 15.56
N ALA A 103 14.18 17.50 15.04
CA ALA A 103 13.23 18.07 14.08
C ALA A 103 13.22 17.32 12.74
N LEU A 104 14.40 16.98 12.20
CA LEU A 104 14.52 16.22 10.96
C LEU A 104 13.93 14.82 11.11
N GLN A 105 14.19 14.16 12.24
CA GLN A 105 13.63 12.85 12.55
C GLN A 105 12.10 12.94 12.65
N GLY A 106 11.57 13.90 13.42
CA GLY A 106 10.12 14.13 13.53
C GLY A 106 9.44 14.40 12.17
N LEU A 107 10.06 15.20 11.31
CA LEU A 107 9.58 15.46 9.95
C LEU A 107 9.58 14.18 9.09
N SER A 108 10.65 13.38 9.16
CA SER A 108 10.74 12.10 8.46
C SER A 108 9.60 11.16 8.86
N TRP A 109 9.38 10.99 10.16
CA TRP A 109 8.27 10.19 10.70
C TRP A 109 6.89 10.70 10.27
N PHE A 110 6.67 12.02 10.26
CA PHE A 110 5.43 12.63 9.81
C PHE A 110 5.16 12.33 8.32
N LEU A 111 6.18 12.53 7.46
CA LEU A 111 6.10 12.21 6.04
C LEU A 111 5.83 10.71 5.82
N PHE A 112 6.40 9.85 6.66
CA PHE A 112 6.14 8.41 6.65
C PHE A 112 4.69 8.05 6.94
N ALA A 113 4.14 8.61 8.02
CA ALA A 113 2.74 8.40 8.39
C ALA A 113 1.80 8.92 7.30
N PHE A 114 2.09 10.09 6.75
CA PHE A 114 1.31 10.69 5.66
C PHE A 114 1.31 9.83 4.40
N LEU A 115 2.48 9.33 3.97
CA LEU A 115 2.59 8.39 2.85
C LEU A 115 1.81 7.10 3.10
N ASN A 116 1.87 6.54 4.32
CA ASN A 116 1.11 5.34 4.67
C ASN A 116 -0.40 5.55 4.55
N ILE A 117 -0.91 6.71 5.00
CA ILE A 117 -2.33 7.05 4.88
C ILE A 117 -2.73 7.12 3.40
N ILE A 118 -1.98 7.85 2.57
CA ILE A 118 -2.28 8.00 1.15
C ILE A 118 -2.28 6.63 0.45
N ILE A 119 -1.25 5.82 0.65
CA ILE A 119 -1.14 4.50 -0.01
C ILE A 119 -2.29 3.58 0.42
N THR A 120 -2.66 3.61 1.71
CA THR A 120 -3.78 2.81 2.23
C THR A 120 -5.10 3.23 1.60
N LEU A 121 -5.38 4.53 1.54
CA LEU A 121 -6.59 5.07 0.91
C LEU A 121 -6.65 4.77 -0.59
N CYS A 122 -5.57 5.02 -1.33
CA CYS A 122 -5.49 4.69 -2.76
C CYS A 122 -5.73 3.19 -3.00
N SER A 123 -5.12 2.33 -2.19
CA SER A 123 -5.27 0.88 -2.32
C SER A 123 -6.70 0.43 -1.97
N ALA A 124 -7.32 1.02 -0.95
CA ALA A 124 -8.70 0.75 -0.59
C ALA A 124 -9.65 1.16 -1.71
N MET A 125 -9.51 2.37 -2.26
CA MET A 125 -10.35 2.84 -3.38
C MET A 125 -10.26 1.92 -4.60
N ILE A 126 -9.04 1.52 -4.99
CA ILE A 126 -8.82 0.58 -6.10
C ILE A 126 -9.43 -0.80 -5.78
N GLY A 127 -9.25 -1.29 -4.54
CA GLY A 127 -9.82 -2.55 -4.09
C GLY A 127 -11.36 -2.57 -4.10
N TYR A 128 -11.99 -1.51 -3.62
CA TYR A 128 -13.45 -1.35 -3.64
C TYR A 128 -14.01 -1.29 -5.06
N ALA A 129 -13.36 -0.54 -5.96
CA ALA A 129 -13.77 -0.45 -7.36
C ALA A 129 -13.78 -1.83 -8.05
N VAL A 130 -12.74 -2.64 -7.80
CA VAL A 130 -12.65 -4.01 -8.34
C VAL A 130 -13.76 -4.91 -7.77
N ASN A 131 -14.03 -4.85 -6.47
CA ASN A 131 -15.07 -5.67 -5.85
C ASN A 131 -16.47 -5.31 -6.38
N ILE A 132 -16.78 -4.02 -6.53
CA ILE A 132 -18.06 -3.55 -7.09
C ILE A 132 -18.23 -4.06 -8.52
N MET A 133 -17.18 -3.97 -9.34
CA MET A 133 -17.22 -4.44 -10.72
C MET A 133 -17.42 -5.96 -10.84
N ILE A 134 -16.81 -6.75 -9.95
CA ILE A 134 -17.03 -8.20 -9.88
C ILE A 134 -18.49 -8.50 -9.51
N LEU A 135 -19.05 -7.77 -8.54
CA LEU A 135 -20.44 -7.92 -8.14
C LEU A 135 -21.41 -7.58 -9.27
N THR A 136 -21.20 -6.48 -10.00
CA THR A 136 -22.07 -6.08 -11.10
C THR A 136 -21.98 -7.06 -12.27
N THR A 137 -20.77 -7.45 -12.69
CA THR A 137 -20.60 -8.44 -13.77
C THR A 137 -21.15 -9.82 -13.40
N GLY A 138 -20.96 -10.26 -12.15
CA GLY A 138 -21.56 -11.49 -11.63
C GLY A 138 -23.09 -11.44 -11.61
N PHE A 139 -23.66 -10.32 -11.17
CA PHE A 139 -25.12 -10.11 -11.16
C PHE A 139 -25.71 -10.14 -12.56
N PHE A 140 -25.07 -9.48 -13.54
CA PHE A 140 -25.52 -9.53 -14.94
C PHE A 140 -25.44 -10.93 -15.52
N ALA A 141 -24.36 -11.66 -15.27
CA ALA A 141 -24.19 -13.04 -15.74
C ALA A 141 -25.28 -13.97 -15.15
N LEU A 142 -25.59 -13.83 -13.86
CA LEU A 142 -26.66 -14.56 -13.20
C LEU A 142 -28.03 -14.22 -13.77
N LYS A 143 -28.31 -12.94 -14.03
CA LYS A 143 -29.57 -12.50 -14.64
C LYS A 143 -29.74 -13.11 -16.03
N THR A 144 -28.68 -13.14 -16.84
CA THR A 144 -28.73 -13.74 -18.18
C THR A 144 -28.93 -15.25 -18.14
N SER A 145 -28.35 -15.97 -17.18
CA SER A 145 -28.57 -17.42 -17.08
C SER A 145 -30.00 -17.76 -16.66
N LEU A 146 -30.56 -17.01 -15.69
CA LEU A 146 -31.95 -17.20 -15.25
C LEU A 146 -32.97 -16.91 -16.36
N LEU A 147 -32.72 -15.89 -17.19
CA LEU A 147 -33.57 -15.59 -18.34
C LEU A 147 -33.51 -16.70 -19.40
N ALA A 148 -32.32 -17.25 -19.66
CA ALA A 148 -32.14 -18.34 -20.61
C ALA A 148 -32.80 -19.65 -20.13
N GLU A 149 -32.75 -19.95 -18.83
CA GLU A 149 -33.46 -21.09 -18.24
C GLU A 149 -34.98 -20.91 -18.33
N ALA A 150 -35.50 -19.71 -18.07
CA ALA A 150 -36.93 -19.43 -18.17
C ALA A 150 -37.48 -19.54 -19.61
N GLU A 151 -36.70 -19.15 -20.62
CA GLU A 151 -37.08 -19.30 -22.04
C GLU A 151 -37.01 -20.75 -22.52
N ALA A 152 -36.23 -21.62 -21.88
CA ALA A 152 -36.12 -23.03 -22.23
C ALA A 152 -37.27 -23.89 -21.69
N GLU A 153 -38.00 -23.39 -20.68
CA GLU A 153 -39.15 -24.06 -20.06
C GLU A 153 -40.51 -23.66 -20.67
N THR A 154 -40.54 -22.67 -21.58
CA THR A 154 -41.74 -22.22 -22.34
C THR A 154 -41.77 -22.75 -23.76
#